data_AF-A0A9E4W8H1-F1
#
_entry.id   AF-A0A9E4W8H1-F1
#
_cell.length_a   1.000
_cell.length_b   1.000
_cell.length_c   1.000
_cell.angle_alpha   90.00
_cell.angle_beta   90.00
_cell.angle_gamma   90.00
#
_symmetry.space_group_name_H-M   'P 1'
#
loop_
_entity.id
_entity.type
_entity.pdbx_description
1 polymer ?
#
loop_
_entity_poly.entity_id
_entity_poly.type
_entity_poly.pdbx_seq_one_letter_code
_entity_poly.pdbx_strand_id
1 'polypeptide(L)'
;RLSGYEERPATPEELPSIISGRDMQEFPEYFASRGGFGGAGANARQVFCNGPLKYIGQTAVQADIGHFKAALQGVQAQETFIPAIAPGTIEHWMRNRYYPTDEAYLSAIADAMHEEYKAIVDAGFLLQIDDPDLEDAWQIHPEMSVPEYRKFAELRVDALNHALRSIPIDQVRLHVCWGSYHGPHL
;
A
#
# COMPACT_ATOMS: atom_id res chain seq x y z
N ARG A 1 2.23 4.83 10.52
CA ARG A 1 1.86 4.26 11.84
C ARG A 1 2.81 3.16 12.33
N LEU A 2 3.95 2.98 11.65
CA LEU A 2 4.90 1.92 11.92
C LEU A 2 6.23 2.54 12.36
N SER A 3 6.92 1.91 13.31
CA SER A 3 8.31 2.23 13.63
C SER A 3 9.26 1.62 12.60
N GLY A 4 10.55 1.93 12.69
CA GLY A 4 11.59 1.33 11.85
C GLY A 4 11.78 2.03 10.50
N TYR A 5 10.92 3.00 10.18
CA TYR A 5 11.04 3.85 9.01
C TYR A 5 11.84 5.12 9.29
N GLU A 6 12.68 5.50 8.33
CA GLU A 6 13.42 6.75 8.31
C GLU A 6 13.15 7.47 6.98
N GLU A 7 12.87 8.77 7.07
CA GLU A 7 12.72 9.61 5.90
C GLU A 7 14.02 10.37 5.62
N ARG A 8 14.55 10.25 4.39
CA ARG A 8 15.79 10.91 3.97
C ARG A 8 15.76 11.27 2.49
N PRO A 9 16.67 12.16 2.02
CA PRO A 9 16.88 12.35 0.59
C PRO A 9 17.21 11.01 -0.10
N ALA A 10 16.59 10.75 -1.25
CA ALA A 10 16.92 9.63 -2.11
C ALA A 10 18.09 9.97 -3.06
N THR A 11 18.94 8.99 -3.36
CA THR A 11 19.86 9.09 -4.51
C THR A 11 19.08 8.95 -5.83
N PRO A 12 19.67 9.30 -6.99
CA PRO A 12 19.00 9.12 -8.29
C PRO A 12 18.49 7.70 -8.55
N GLU A 13 19.23 6.68 -8.09
CA GLU A 13 18.86 5.26 -8.21
C GLU A 13 17.76 4.84 -7.21
N GLU A 14 17.51 5.69 -6.22
CA GLU A 14 16.50 5.51 -5.19
C GLU A 14 15.21 6.28 -5.45
N LEU A 15 15.15 7.04 -6.55
CA LEU A 15 13.95 7.74 -6.95
C LEU A 15 12.80 6.75 -7.18
N PRO A 16 11.57 7.13 -6.80
CA PRO A 16 10.41 6.26 -6.88
C PRO A 16 10.16 5.83 -8.33
N SER A 17 9.69 4.60 -8.47
CA SER A 17 9.27 4.07 -9.75
C SER A 17 8.06 4.83 -10.28
N ILE A 18 7.92 4.89 -11.60
CA ILE A 18 6.85 5.65 -12.24
C ILE A 18 5.65 4.72 -12.42
N ILE A 19 4.54 4.98 -11.73
CA ILE A 19 3.28 4.21 -11.79
C ILE A 19 2.62 4.18 -13.18
N SER A 20 3.16 4.91 -14.15
CA SER A 20 2.77 4.88 -15.56
C SER A 20 3.84 4.26 -16.46
N GLY A 21 4.78 3.48 -15.92
CA GLY A 21 5.97 3.00 -16.63
C GLY A 21 5.66 2.22 -17.91
N ARG A 22 4.76 1.24 -17.83
CA ARG A 22 4.31 0.43 -18.98
C ARG A 22 3.52 1.27 -19.98
N ASP A 23 2.57 2.07 -19.50
CA ASP A 23 1.81 2.98 -20.37
C ASP A 23 2.71 3.98 -21.11
N MET A 24 3.79 4.46 -20.48
CA MET A 24 4.76 5.36 -21.12
C MET A 24 5.54 4.69 -22.24
N GLN A 25 5.78 3.37 -22.16
CA GLN A 25 6.45 2.61 -23.22
C GLN A 25 5.52 2.38 -24.41
N GLU A 26 4.25 2.04 -24.15
CA GLU A 26 3.29 1.68 -25.19
C GLU A 26 2.62 2.92 -25.83
N PHE A 27 2.47 4.02 -25.08
CA PHE A 27 1.83 5.25 -25.54
C PHE A 27 2.70 6.51 -25.36
N PRO A 28 3.94 6.54 -25.91
CA PRO A 28 4.88 7.63 -25.67
C PRO A 28 4.35 9.01 -26.11
N GLU A 29 3.54 9.06 -27.17
CA GLU A 29 2.94 10.32 -27.67
C GLU A 29 1.95 10.93 -26.68
N TYR A 30 1.18 10.10 -25.97
CA TYR A 30 0.23 10.56 -24.95
C TYR A 30 0.98 11.26 -23.81
N PHE A 31 2.05 10.65 -23.30
CA PHE A 31 2.83 11.21 -22.19
C PHE A 31 3.74 12.39 -22.60
N ALA A 32 4.22 12.41 -23.85
CA ALA A 32 4.97 13.55 -24.38
C ALA A 32 4.10 14.82 -24.47
N SER A 33 2.82 14.66 -24.82
CA SER A 33 1.90 15.79 -25.03
C SER A 33 1.40 16.44 -23.74
N ARG A 34 1.39 15.71 -22.61
CA ARG A 34 0.77 16.17 -21.36
C ARG A 34 1.72 16.85 -20.37
N GLY A 35 3.02 16.93 -20.65
CA GLY A 35 4.03 17.38 -19.68
C GLY A 35 4.04 16.41 -18.50
N GLY A 36 5.05 15.53 -18.45
CA GLY A 36 5.08 14.37 -17.54
C GLY A 36 4.45 14.66 -16.18
N PHE A 37 3.46 13.85 -15.80
CA PHE A 37 2.85 13.92 -14.47
C PHE A 37 3.96 13.98 -13.44
N GLY A 38 3.84 14.96 -12.54
CA GLY A 38 4.88 15.35 -11.60
C GLY A 38 5.45 14.16 -10.85
N GLY A 39 6.57 13.66 -11.36
CA GLY A 39 7.48 12.86 -10.57
C GLY A 39 7.75 13.65 -9.30
N ALA A 40 7.78 12.95 -8.16
CA ALA A 40 8.21 13.54 -6.91
C ALA A 40 9.44 14.40 -7.20
N GLY A 41 9.34 15.72 -6.99
CA GLY A 41 10.33 16.67 -7.50
C GLY A 41 11.74 16.27 -7.10
N ALA A 42 12.77 16.78 -7.78
CA ALA A 42 14.18 16.39 -7.60
C ALA A 42 14.76 16.41 -6.15
N ASN A 43 13.97 16.84 -5.17
CA ASN A 43 14.24 16.78 -3.73
C ASN A 43 13.28 15.83 -2.97
N ALA A 44 12.74 14.81 -3.63
CA ALA A 44 11.81 13.86 -3.03
C ALA A 44 12.47 13.13 -1.88
N ARG A 45 12.07 13.47 -0.66
CA ARG A 45 12.40 12.68 0.51
C ARG A 45 11.62 11.37 0.40
N GLN A 46 12.32 10.26 0.58
CA GLN A 46 11.77 8.91 0.51
C GLN A 46 11.85 8.27 1.89
N VAL A 47 10.93 7.34 2.13
CA VAL A 47 10.83 6.59 3.38
C VAL A 47 11.48 5.23 3.18
N PHE A 48 12.37 4.84 4.09
CA PHE A 48 13.09 3.56 4.03
C PHE A 48 12.94 2.79 5.34
N CYS A 49 12.77 1.48 5.25
CA CYS A 49 12.84 0.60 6.41
C CYS A 49 14.29 0.36 6.81
N ASN A 50 14.76 1.05 7.84
CA ASN A 50 16.13 0.97 8.37
C ASN A 50 16.21 0.26 9.74
N GLY A 51 15.08 -0.26 10.24
CA GLY A 51 15.03 -0.92 11.55
C GLY A 51 13.86 -1.87 11.69
N PRO A 52 13.73 -2.53 12.85
CA PRO A 52 12.65 -3.46 13.09
C PRO A 52 11.28 -2.75 13.08
N LEU A 53 10.35 -3.31 12.31
CA LEU A 53 8.98 -2.82 12.25
C LEU A 53 8.19 -3.23 13.48
N LYS A 54 7.41 -2.29 14.01
CA LYS A 54 6.37 -2.51 15.02
C LYS A 54 5.22 -1.57 14.75
N TYR A 55 4.02 -2.00 15.14
CA TYR A 55 2.89 -1.11 15.17
C TYR A 55 3.01 -0.12 16.32
N ILE A 56 2.94 1.17 16.00
CA ILE A 56 2.96 2.27 16.98
C ILE A 56 1.75 3.19 16.79
N GLY A 57 0.75 2.73 16.03
CA GLY A 57 -0.42 3.50 15.63
C GLY A 57 -1.62 3.37 16.56
N GLN A 58 -1.50 2.70 17.71
CA GLN A 58 -2.63 2.34 18.57
C GLN A 58 -3.49 3.56 18.94
N THR A 59 -2.87 4.68 19.33
CA THR A 59 -3.62 5.92 19.62
C THR A 59 -4.26 6.51 18.37
N ALA A 60 -3.60 6.44 17.21
CA ALA A 60 -4.09 7.03 15.96
C ALA A 60 -5.30 6.26 15.40
N VAL A 61 -5.25 4.92 15.34
CA VAL A 61 -6.38 4.11 14.87
C VAL A 61 -7.58 4.23 15.80
N GLN A 62 -7.37 4.31 17.11
CA GLN A 62 -8.47 4.55 18.06
C GLN A 62 -9.10 5.94 17.90
N ALA A 63 -8.30 6.96 17.55
CA ALA A 63 -8.84 8.27 17.22
C ALA A 63 -9.70 8.23 15.96
N ASP A 64 -9.25 7.58 14.88
CA ASP A 64 -10.05 7.41 13.66
C ASP A 64 -11.37 6.67 13.94
N ILE A 65 -11.31 5.56 14.67
CA ILE A 65 -12.48 4.79 15.11
C ILE A 65 -13.43 5.69 15.92
N GLY A 66 -12.91 6.46 16.86
CA GLY A 66 -13.70 7.36 17.70
C GLY A 66 -14.40 8.46 16.88
N HIS A 67 -13.66 9.11 15.97
CA HIS A 67 -14.22 10.12 15.08
C HIS A 67 -15.29 9.54 14.16
N PHE A 68 -15.05 8.35 13.59
CA PHE A 68 -16.03 7.73 12.71
C PHE A 68 -17.29 7.31 13.46
N LYS A 69 -17.16 6.73 14.66
CA LYS A 69 -18.32 6.44 15.53
C LYS A 69 -19.13 7.70 15.86
N ALA A 70 -18.46 8.83 16.13
CA ALA A 70 -19.14 10.09 16.38
C ALA A 70 -19.88 10.61 15.14
N ALA A 71 -19.25 10.53 13.96
CA ALA A 71 -19.85 10.95 12.69
C ALA A 71 -21.08 10.10 12.29
N LEU A 72 -21.13 8.85 12.74
CA LEU A 72 -22.26 7.94 12.47
C LEU A 72 -23.46 8.17 13.40
N GLN A 73 -23.38 9.04 14.40
CA GLN A 73 -24.51 9.32 15.28
C GLN A 73 -25.71 9.86 14.50
N GLY A 74 -26.83 9.14 14.53
CA GLY A 74 -28.05 9.50 13.81
C GLY A 74 -28.04 9.16 12.32
N VAL A 75 -26.99 8.51 11.81
CA VAL A 75 -26.89 8.05 10.42
C VAL A 75 -27.33 6.59 10.33
N GLN A 76 -28.24 6.29 9.40
CA GLN A 76 -28.59 4.91 9.04
C GLN A 76 -27.75 4.49 7.82
N ALA A 77 -26.61 3.84 8.09
CA ALA A 77 -25.78 3.24 7.06
C ALA A 77 -26.03 1.73 6.97
N GLN A 78 -26.05 1.18 5.75
CA GLN A 78 -26.15 -0.27 5.55
C GLN A 78 -24.87 -0.99 5.97
N GLU A 79 -23.72 -0.41 5.63
CA GLU A 79 -22.38 -0.89 5.97
C GLU A 79 -21.49 0.30 6.29
N THR A 80 -20.54 0.09 7.20
CA THR A 80 -19.55 1.09 7.59
C THR A 80 -18.18 0.43 7.60
N PHE A 81 -17.21 1.09 6.99
CA PHE A 81 -15.86 0.55 6.85
C PHE A 81 -14.81 1.61 7.16
N ILE A 82 -13.64 1.17 7.59
CA ILE A 82 -12.44 2.00 7.69
C ILE A 82 -11.38 1.40 6.76
N PRO A 83 -10.80 2.20 5.84
CA PRO A 83 -9.73 1.73 5.00
C PRO A 83 -8.41 1.62 5.75
N ALA A 84 -7.62 0.61 5.40
CA ALA A 84 -6.23 0.45 5.81
C ALA A 84 -5.42 -0.09 4.62
N ILE A 85 -4.16 0.33 4.55
CA ILE A 85 -3.28 0.01 3.41
C ILE A 85 -2.79 -1.43 3.48
N ALA A 86 -2.68 -2.12 2.34
CA ALA A 86 -2.16 -3.47 2.25
C ALA A 86 -0.63 -3.56 2.53
N PRO A 87 -0.11 -4.72 2.97
CA PRO A 87 1.32 -4.90 3.19
C PRO A 87 2.17 -4.69 1.93
N GLY A 88 1.72 -5.17 0.77
CA GLY A 88 2.40 -5.00 -0.52
C GLY A 88 2.57 -3.54 -0.87
N THR A 89 1.50 -2.76 -0.74
CA THR A 89 1.56 -1.31 -0.97
C THR A 89 2.53 -0.59 -0.01
N ILE A 90 2.65 -1.00 1.25
CA ILE A 90 3.69 -0.43 2.14
C ILE A 90 5.10 -0.78 1.63
N GLU A 91 5.32 -2.04 1.28
CA GLU A 91 6.63 -2.53 0.81
C GLU A 91 7.09 -1.82 -0.47
N HIS A 92 6.18 -1.64 -1.42
CA HIS A 92 6.44 -0.91 -2.66
C HIS A 92 6.99 0.50 -2.40
N TRP A 93 6.31 1.27 -1.56
CA TRP A 93 6.60 2.68 -1.37
C TRP A 93 7.67 2.95 -0.31
N MET A 94 7.89 2.01 0.62
CA MET A 94 8.84 2.16 1.71
C MET A 94 9.97 1.13 1.56
N ARG A 95 11.05 1.48 0.84
CA ARG A 95 12.07 0.50 0.44
C ARG A 95 12.77 -0.15 1.64
N ASN A 96 13.01 -1.45 1.54
CA ASN A 96 13.73 -2.23 2.54
C ASN A 96 15.24 -1.97 2.53
N ARG A 97 15.82 -1.71 3.71
CA ARG A 97 17.27 -1.62 3.95
C ARG A 97 17.71 -2.39 5.21
N TYR A 98 16.80 -3.13 5.83
CA TYR A 98 17.03 -3.79 7.13
C TYR A 98 16.83 -5.31 7.07
N TYR A 99 15.73 -5.76 6.47
CA TYR A 99 15.40 -7.19 6.40
C TYR A 99 16.18 -7.85 5.25
N PRO A 100 16.59 -9.13 5.41
CA PRO A 100 17.47 -9.80 4.45
C PRO A 100 16.78 -10.19 3.13
N THR A 101 15.45 -10.30 3.12
CA THR A 101 14.66 -10.67 1.94
C THR A 101 13.31 -9.94 1.93
N ASP A 102 12.66 -9.89 0.77
CA ASP A 102 11.34 -9.29 0.61
C ASP A 102 10.29 -10.05 1.41
N GLU A 103 10.38 -11.39 1.48
CA GLU A 103 9.50 -12.21 2.31
C GLU A 103 9.61 -11.85 3.79
N ALA A 104 10.84 -11.68 4.30
CA ALA A 104 11.07 -11.30 5.69
C ALA A 104 10.52 -9.89 5.99
N TYR A 105 10.64 -8.99 5.02
CA TYR A 105 10.13 -7.64 5.15
C TYR A 105 8.60 -7.57 5.11
N LEU A 106 7.98 -8.19 4.10
CA LEU A 106 6.53 -8.29 3.96
C LEU A 106 5.89 -8.99 5.17
N SER A 107 6.50 -10.05 5.69
CA SER A 107 6.04 -10.71 6.91
C SER A 107 6.05 -9.75 8.11
N ALA A 108 7.11 -8.94 8.25
CA ALA A 108 7.20 -7.97 9.34
C ALA A 108 6.18 -6.82 9.21
N ILE A 109 5.91 -6.36 7.98
CA ILE A 109 4.84 -5.40 7.72
C ILE A 109 3.48 -6.01 8.08
N ALA A 110 3.22 -7.23 7.60
CA ALA A 110 1.98 -7.95 7.85
C ALA A 110 1.73 -8.19 9.34
N ASP A 111 2.77 -8.53 10.10
CA ASP A 111 2.68 -8.66 11.56
C ASP A 111 2.32 -7.36 12.25
N ALA A 112 2.91 -6.24 11.84
CA ALA A 112 2.60 -4.95 12.42
C ALA A 112 1.21 -4.45 12.02
N MET A 113 0.83 -4.58 10.73
CA MET A 113 -0.47 -4.11 10.24
C MET A 113 -1.64 -4.93 10.75
N HIS A 114 -1.42 -6.19 11.15
CA HIS A 114 -2.44 -7.00 11.81
C HIS A 114 -3.08 -6.27 13.02
N GLU A 115 -2.30 -5.50 13.79
CA GLU A 115 -2.83 -4.72 14.92
C GLU A 115 -3.85 -3.65 14.46
N GLU A 116 -3.59 -2.95 13.36
CA GLU A 116 -4.50 -1.95 12.80
C GLU A 116 -5.78 -2.58 12.29
N TYR A 117 -5.63 -3.64 11.50
CA TYR A 117 -6.74 -4.39 10.90
C TYR A 117 -7.66 -4.94 11.98
N LYS A 118 -7.07 -5.58 13.00
CA LYS A 118 -7.82 -6.12 14.13
C LYS A 118 -8.52 -5.02 14.93
N ALA A 119 -7.88 -3.87 15.16
CA ALA A 119 -8.51 -2.77 15.88
C ALA A 119 -9.76 -2.22 15.17
N ILE A 120 -9.73 -2.13 13.83
CA ILE A 120 -10.88 -1.71 13.01
C ILE A 120 -12.04 -2.71 13.14
N VAL A 121 -11.74 -3.99 12.96
CA VAL A 121 -12.74 -5.06 13.02
C VAL A 121 -13.33 -5.21 14.43
N ASP A 122 -12.49 -5.21 15.47
CA ASP A 122 -12.92 -5.29 16.87
C ASP A 122 -13.79 -4.09 17.27
N ALA A 123 -13.67 -2.95 16.57
CA ALA A 123 -14.53 -1.79 16.79
C ALA A 123 -15.93 -1.92 16.18
N GLY A 124 -16.19 -2.98 15.40
CA GLY A 124 -17.45 -3.28 14.74
C GLY A 124 -17.58 -2.72 13.32
N PHE A 125 -16.46 -2.40 12.67
CA PHE A 125 -16.43 -1.87 11.31
C PHE A 125 -15.89 -2.91 10.33
N LEU A 126 -16.36 -2.87 9.08
CA LEU A 126 -15.70 -3.59 8.00
C LEU A 126 -14.30 -3.01 7.77
N LEU A 127 -13.35 -3.89 7.47
CA LEU A 127 -12.01 -3.51 7.04
C LEU A 127 -12.00 -3.40 5.52
N GLN A 128 -11.70 -2.22 4.97
CA GLN A 128 -11.29 -2.13 3.57
C GLN A 128 -9.77 -2.19 3.48
N ILE A 129 -9.25 -3.20 2.79
CA ILE A 129 -7.86 -3.23 2.38
C ILE A 129 -7.74 -2.43 1.09
N ASP A 130 -6.98 -1.34 1.13
CA ASP A 130 -6.59 -0.59 -0.06
C ASP A 130 -5.26 -1.14 -0.57
N ASP A 131 -5.25 -1.67 -1.80
CA ASP A 131 -4.07 -2.28 -2.41
C ASP A 131 -3.86 -1.83 -3.86
N PRO A 132 -3.52 -0.55 -4.12
CA PRO A 132 -3.18 -0.09 -5.46
C PRO A 132 -1.92 -0.78 -6.03
N ASP A 133 -1.06 -1.34 -5.17
CA ASP A 133 0.19 -1.99 -5.58
C ASP A 133 -0.02 -3.18 -6.52
N LEU A 134 -1.13 -3.91 -6.39
CA LEU A 134 -1.44 -5.02 -7.29
C LEU A 134 -1.60 -4.59 -8.76
N GLU A 135 -1.86 -3.32 -9.05
CA GLU A 135 -1.87 -2.77 -10.40
C GLU A 135 -0.67 -1.86 -10.66
N ASP A 136 -0.30 -1.03 -9.68
CA ASP A 136 0.83 -0.09 -9.81
C ASP A 136 2.14 -0.84 -10.07
N ALA A 137 2.38 -1.98 -9.41
CA ALA A 137 3.59 -2.77 -9.66
C ALA A 137 3.62 -3.35 -11.09
N TRP A 138 2.47 -3.71 -11.67
CA TRP A 138 2.42 -4.18 -13.06
C TRP A 138 2.83 -3.08 -14.04
N GLN A 139 2.41 -1.84 -13.75
CA GLN A 139 2.79 -0.66 -14.53
C GLN A 139 4.26 -0.26 -14.30
N ILE A 140 4.77 -0.43 -13.09
CA ILE A 140 6.14 -0.06 -12.71
C ILE A 140 7.20 -1.04 -13.24
N HIS A 141 6.83 -2.31 -13.40
CA HIS A 141 7.70 -3.37 -13.88
C HIS A 141 7.35 -3.79 -15.31
N PRO A 142 7.49 -2.90 -16.32
CA PRO A 142 7.16 -3.20 -17.71
C PRO A 142 7.92 -4.42 -18.26
N GLU A 143 9.10 -4.68 -17.72
CA GLU A 143 9.97 -5.80 -18.06
C GLU A 143 9.44 -7.18 -17.63
N MET A 144 8.56 -7.23 -16.62
CA MET A 144 8.03 -8.51 -16.15
C MET A 144 7.04 -9.10 -17.15
N SER A 145 7.20 -10.38 -17.44
CA SER A 145 6.14 -11.18 -18.07
C SER A 145 4.99 -11.43 -17.10
N VAL A 146 3.80 -11.75 -17.62
CA VAL A 146 2.63 -12.09 -16.78
C VAL A 146 2.92 -13.21 -15.76
N PRO A 147 3.64 -14.32 -16.11
CA PRO A 147 4.00 -15.34 -15.12
C PRO A 147 4.96 -14.84 -14.03
N GLU A 148 5.90 -13.95 -14.34
CA GLU A 148 6.79 -13.35 -13.34
C GLU A 148 6.03 -12.42 -12.41
N TYR A 149 5.13 -11.61 -12.98
CA TYR A 149 4.28 -10.72 -12.19
C TYR A 149 3.34 -11.47 -11.26
N ARG A 150 2.77 -12.60 -11.71
CA ARG A 150 1.94 -13.44 -10.84
C ARG A 150 2.71 -13.96 -9.63
N LYS A 151 3.97 -14.38 -9.80
CA LYS A 151 4.82 -14.79 -8.67
C LYS A 151 5.11 -13.62 -7.73
N PHE A 152 5.36 -12.44 -8.28
CA PHE A 152 5.55 -11.21 -7.51
C PHE A 152 4.29 -10.86 -6.68
N ALA A 153 3.11 -10.95 -7.29
CA ALA A 153 1.83 -10.68 -6.64
C ALA A 153 1.46 -11.75 -5.60
N GLU A 154 1.72 -13.04 -5.88
CA GLU A 154 1.45 -14.16 -4.98
C GLU A 154 2.10 -13.94 -3.61
N LEU A 155 3.35 -13.49 -3.57
CA LEU A 155 4.04 -13.21 -2.30
C LEU A 155 3.35 -12.11 -1.48
N ARG A 156 2.81 -11.08 -2.14
CA ARG A 156 2.10 -9.95 -1.49
C ARG A 156 0.71 -10.35 -1.03
N VAL A 157 0.02 -11.18 -1.81
CA VAL A 157 -1.24 -11.82 -1.42
C VAL A 157 -1.03 -12.72 -0.20
N ASP A 158 0.04 -13.49 -0.14
CA ASP A 158 0.38 -14.32 1.01
C ASP A 158 0.66 -13.47 2.26
N ALA A 159 1.39 -12.35 2.11
CA ALA A 159 1.62 -11.41 3.20
C ALA A 159 0.31 -10.76 3.69
N LEU A 160 -0.59 -10.39 2.79
CA LEU A 160 -1.92 -9.87 3.15
C LEU A 160 -2.74 -10.92 3.89
N ASN A 161 -2.77 -12.16 3.40
CA ASN A 161 -3.45 -13.27 4.08
C ASN A 161 -2.89 -13.50 5.49
N HIS A 162 -1.57 -13.42 5.66
CA HIS A 162 -0.94 -13.49 6.98
C HIS A 162 -1.35 -12.33 7.88
N ALA A 163 -1.42 -11.10 7.36
CA ALA A 163 -1.87 -9.92 8.10
C ALA A 163 -3.36 -10.01 8.52
N LEU A 164 -4.18 -10.69 7.72
CA LEU A 164 -5.61 -10.93 7.97
C LEU A 164 -5.88 -12.16 8.86
N ARG A 165 -4.85 -12.85 9.37
CA ARG A 165 -5.02 -14.00 10.26
C ARG A 165 -5.99 -13.67 11.41
N SER A 166 -6.88 -14.60 11.74
CA SER A 166 -7.89 -14.41 12.80
C SER A 166 -8.89 -13.25 12.60
N ILE A 167 -8.94 -12.65 11.40
CA ILE A 167 -10.01 -11.72 11.00
C ILE A 167 -11.00 -12.50 10.10
N PRO A 168 -12.31 -12.50 10.43
CA PRO A 168 -13.32 -13.13 9.58
C PRO A 168 -13.38 -12.47 8.20
N ILE A 169 -13.33 -13.29 7.14
CA ILE A 169 -13.24 -12.81 5.75
C ILE A 169 -14.48 -12.02 5.30
N ASP A 170 -15.64 -12.29 5.89
CA ASP A 170 -16.89 -11.56 5.67
C ASP A 170 -16.87 -10.14 6.26
N GLN A 171 -15.85 -9.80 7.06
CA GLN A 171 -15.60 -8.44 7.55
C GLN A 171 -14.54 -7.68 6.74
N VAL A 172 -14.02 -8.27 5.67
CA VAL A 172 -12.96 -7.69 4.84
C VAL A 172 -13.50 -7.42 3.44
N ARG A 173 -13.16 -6.25 2.90
CA ARG A 173 -13.32 -5.91 1.49
C ARG A 173 -11.99 -5.47 0.90
N LEU A 174 -11.78 -5.74 -0.38
CA LEU A 174 -10.56 -5.37 -1.09
C LEU A 174 -10.88 -4.25 -2.08
N HIS A 175 -10.14 -3.16 -2.00
CA HIS A 175 -10.12 -2.08 -2.96
C HIS A 175 -8.82 -2.10 -3.74
N VAL A 176 -8.96 -1.98 -5.04
CA VAL A 176 -7.92 -2.21 -6.05
C VAL A 176 -8.06 -1.08 -7.07
N CYS A 177 -6.97 -0.40 -7.42
CA CYS A 177 -6.99 0.73 -8.34
C CYS A 177 -5.63 0.97 -9.01
N TRP A 178 -5.61 1.79 -10.06
CA TRP A 178 -4.45 2.04 -10.91
C TRP A 178 -3.61 3.26 -10.47
N GLY A 179 -3.56 3.50 -9.16
CA GLY A 179 -2.90 4.68 -8.62
C GLY A 179 -3.52 6.01 -9.07
N SER A 180 -2.82 7.10 -8.79
CA SER A 180 -3.29 8.47 -9.05
C SER A 180 -2.64 9.05 -10.31
N TYR A 181 -2.84 8.43 -11.47
CA TYR A 181 -2.47 9.01 -12.77
C TYR A 181 -3.58 8.87 -13.80
N HIS A 182 -3.59 9.75 -14.80
CA HIS A 182 -4.51 9.63 -15.93
C HIS A 182 -3.78 9.00 -17.11
N GLY A 183 -4.14 7.76 -17.46
CA GLY A 183 -3.56 7.08 -18.60
C GLY A 183 -4.41 5.94 -19.15
N PRO A 184 -3.86 5.19 -20.11
CA PRO A 184 -4.52 4.03 -20.71
C PRO A 184 -4.76 2.86 -19.74
N HIS A 185 -3.93 2.71 -18.70
CA HIS A 185 -4.03 1.66 -17.68
C HIS A 185 -3.97 0.24 -18.29
N LEU A 186 -2.85 -0.07 -18.98
CA LEU A 186 -2.58 -1.39 -19.57
C LEU A 186 -2.31 -2.53 -18.58
#